data_AF-A0A4Y2KI81-F1
#
_entry.id   AF-A0A4Y2KI81-F1
#
_cell.length_a   1.000
_cell.length_b   1.000
_cell.length_c   1.000
_cell.angle_alpha   90.00
_cell.angle_beta   90.00
_cell.angle_gamma   90.00
#
_symmetry.space_group_name_H-M   'P 1'
#
loop_
_entity.id
_entity.type
_entity.pdbx_description
1 polymer ?
#
loop_
_entity_poly.entity_id
_entity_poly.type
_entity_poly.pdbx_seq_one_letter_code
_entity_poly.pdbx_strand_id
1 'polypeptide(L)'
;MEKKSKKLPAVMKQKRTESENQFFNRIQRMADMAIAEAKVEEKYNIQLVDVDKKGNAKYVETNSEDGSKQISEKKKEKRKILNERKEEKKKLKRVDPEFELKKEVVPFGQVASAPPILKAKLRKAPEFAKAGKRQLFLKNMLPSKEETSERQVRPLATKLKHMLPDKKKELENERLRVVQLYRMMKNKKAS
;
A
#
# COMPACT_ATOMS: atom_id res chain seq x y z
N MET A 1 11.51 30.27 -9.44
CA MET A 1 12.87 29.96 -8.93
C MET A 1 13.07 28.46 -9.03
N GLU A 2 14.07 28.01 -9.78
CA GLU A 2 14.40 26.59 -9.88
C GLU A 2 14.84 26.05 -8.52
N LYS A 3 14.25 24.92 -8.12
CA LYS A 3 14.56 24.25 -6.85
C LYS A 3 16.01 23.79 -6.88
N LYS A 4 16.87 24.36 -6.05
CA LYS A 4 18.12 23.69 -5.68
C LYS A 4 17.72 22.46 -4.87
N SER A 5 17.69 21.29 -5.52
CA SER A 5 17.56 20.03 -4.79
C SER A 5 18.64 19.99 -3.72
N LYS A 6 18.27 19.63 -2.49
CA LYS A 6 19.23 19.40 -1.41
C LYS A 6 20.30 18.48 -1.99
N LYS A 7 21.56 18.92 -1.96
CA LYS A 7 22.68 18.22 -2.61
C LYS A 7 22.91 16.90 -1.87
N LEU A 8 22.13 15.89 -2.21
CA LEU A 8 22.54 14.52 -1.96
C LEU A 8 23.91 14.37 -2.61
N PRO A 9 24.89 13.78 -1.93
CA PRO A 9 26.16 13.47 -2.56
C PRO A 9 25.89 12.74 -3.88
N ALA A 10 26.36 13.32 -4.99
CA ALA A 10 26.02 12.87 -6.34
C ALA A 10 26.34 11.39 -6.57
N VAL A 11 27.32 10.85 -5.83
CA VAL A 11 27.58 9.42 -5.74
C VAL A 11 28.01 9.07 -4.30
N MET A 12 27.25 8.20 -3.64
CA MET A 12 27.64 7.59 -2.36
C MET A 12 28.44 6.32 -2.62
N LYS A 13 29.76 6.41 -2.49
CA LYS A 13 30.66 5.26 -2.59
C LYS A 13 31.08 4.79 -1.20
N GLN A 14 31.34 3.49 -1.07
CA GLN A 14 32.00 2.90 0.09
C GLN A 14 33.41 3.46 0.20
N LYS A 15 33.84 3.82 1.42
CA LYS A 15 35.22 4.30 1.64
C LYS A 15 36.19 3.12 1.64
N ARG A 16 37.46 3.37 1.30
CA ARG A 16 38.51 2.35 1.24
C ARG A 16 38.72 1.59 2.57
N THR A 17 38.43 2.23 3.71
CA THR A 17 38.58 1.67 5.06
C THR A 17 37.26 1.24 5.70
N GLU A 18 36.14 1.39 4.99
CA GLU A 18 34.80 1.11 5.50
C GLU A 18 34.39 -0.32 5.12
N SER A 19 33.89 -1.09 6.09
CA SER A 19 33.27 -2.40 5.82
C SER A 19 31.91 -2.22 5.13
N GLU A 20 31.47 -3.22 4.37
CA GLU A 20 30.19 -3.19 3.65
C GLU A 20 29.01 -2.91 4.61
N ASN A 21 29.00 -3.55 5.79
CA ASN A 21 27.98 -3.30 6.80
C ASN A 21 28.01 -1.87 7.34
N GLN A 22 29.20 -1.29 7.48
CA GLN A 22 29.35 0.11 7.92
C GLN A 22 28.82 1.07 6.84
N PHE A 23 29.06 0.75 5.57
CA PHE A 23 28.52 1.49 4.44
C PHE A 23 26.99 1.46 4.40
N PHE A 24 26.36 0.29 4.54
CA PHE A 24 24.90 0.18 4.60
C PHE A 24 24.32 0.94 5.79
N ASN A 25 24.92 0.81 6.97
CA ASN A 25 24.51 1.56 8.15
C ASN A 25 24.62 3.08 7.94
N ARG A 26 25.66 3.55 7.23
CA ARG A 26 25.81 4.96 6.88
C ARG A 26 24.73 5.44 5.92
N ILE A 27 24.41 4.64 4.90
CA ILE A 27 23.30 4.93 3.97
C ILE A 27 21.99 5.02 4.75
N GLN A 28 21.71 4.02 5.60
CA GLN A 28 20.48 3.96 6.36
C GLN A 28 20.33 5.16 7.29
N ARG A 29 21.38 5.55 8.02
CA ARG A 29 21.38 6.76 8.85
C ARG A 29 21.08 8.02 8.04
N MET A 30 21.68 8.18 6.86
CA MET A 30 21.41 9.33 6.00
C MET A 30 19.96 9.34 5.49
N ALA A 31 19.41 8.18 5.15
CA ALA A 31 18.01 8.04 4.76
C ALA A 31 17.07 8.39 5.93
N ASP A 32 17.34 7.87 7.12
CA ASP A 32 16.56 8.14 8.32
C ASP A 32 16.59 9.62 8.70
N MET A 33 17.76 10.29 8.58
CA MET A 33 17.89 11.73 8.77
C MET A 33 17.07 12.52 7.76
N ALA A 34 17.14 12.18 6.47
CA ALA A 34 16.35 12.85 5.44
C ALA A 34 14.84 12.66 5.64
N ILE A 35 14.41 11.48 6.10
CA ILE A 35 13.01 11.20 6.44
C ILE A 35 12.58 12.02 7.66
N ALA A 36 13.40 12.08 8.71
CA ALA A 36 13.11 12.86 9.91
C ALA A 36 12.99 14.36 9.58
N GLU A 37 13.91 14.88 8.77
CA GLU A 37 13.88 16.26 8.29
C GLU A 37 12.59 16.53 7.51
N ALA A 38 12.23 15.68 6.54
CA ALA A 38 11.00 15.83 5.77
C ALA A 38 9.73 15.79 6.65
N LYS A 39 9.72 14.96 7.71
CA LYS A 39 8.61 14.94 8.69
C LYS A 39 8.51 16.24 9.48
N VAL A 40 9.64 16.84 9.84
CA VAL A 40 9.67 18.15 10.53
C VAL A 40 9.17 19.24 9.59
N GLU A 41 9.62 19.24 8.33
CA GLU A 41 9.15 20.18 7.30
C GLU A 41 7.62 20.09 7.11
N GLU A 42 7.09 18.86 7.01
CA GLU A 42 5.64 18.63 6.86
C GLU A 42 4.85 19.04 8.10
N LYS A 43 5.36 18.72 9.30
CA LYS A 43 4.67 19.01 10.56
C LYS A 43 4.58 20.51 10.83
N TYR A 44 5.62 21.26 10.51
CA TYR A 44 5.71 22.68 10.83
C TYR A 44 5.47 23.60 9.63
N ASN A 45 5.25 23.07 8.42
CA ASN A 45 5.09 23.85 7.19
C ASN A 45 6.28 24.79 6.98
N ILE A 46 7.48 24.26 7.17
CA ILE A 46 8.75 24.97 7.05
C ILE A 46 9.61 24.24 6.03
N GLN A 47 10.35 24.97 5.20
CA GLN A 47 11.36 24.41 4.29
C GLN A 47 12.76 24.80 4.74
N LEU A 48 13.67 23.82 4.83
CA LEU A 48 15.09 24.09 5.04
C LEU A 48 15.71 24.57 3.72
N VAL A 49 16.22 25.81 3.71
CA VAL A 49 16.82 26.43 2.51
C VAL A 49 18.32 26.16 2.45
N ASP A 50 19.03 26.43 3.54
CA ASP A 50 20.47 26.23 3.64
C ASP A 50 20.89 25.99 5.10
N VAL A 51 22.02 25.31 5.28
CA VAL A 51 22.68 25.13 6.57
C VAL A 51 23.99 25.89 6.54
N ASP A 52 24.15 26.86 7.44
CA ASP A 52 25.39 27.63 7.55
C ASP A 52 26.55 26.74 8.05
N LYS A 53 27.80 27.14 7.75
CA LYS A 53 29.02 26.43 8.20
C LYS A 53 29.13 26.27 9.73
N LYS A 54 28.36 27.06 10.49
CA LYS A 54 28.27 27.02 11.96
C LYS A 54 27.19 26.07 12.49
N GLY A 55 26.48 25.35 11.61
CA GLY A 55 25.42 24.41 11.97
C GLY A 55 24.03 25.04 12.15
N ASN A 56 23.87 26.34 11.87
CA ASN A 56 22.57 27.00 11.96
C ASN A 56 21.76 26.75 10.67
N ALA A 57 20.52 26.30 10.85
CA ALA A 57 19.59 26.00 9.76
C ALA A 57 18.73 27.24 9.44
N LYS A 58 18.68 27.65 8.17
CA LYS A 58 17.77 28.70 7.69
C LYS A 58 16.49 28.09 7.15
N TYR A 59 15.38 28.54 7.70
CA TYR A 59 14.05 28.02 7.48
C TYR A 59 13.18 29.06 6.78
N VAL A 60 12.36 28.65 5.81
CA VAL A 60 11.34 29.49 5.17
C VAL A 60 9.97 28.88 5.40
N GLU A 61 9.04 29.68 5.93
CA GLU A 61 7.65 29.24 6.14
C GLU A 61 6.92 29.08 4.81
N THR A 62 6.27 27.93 4.62
CA THR A 62 5.55 27.57 3.39
C THR A 62 4.15 28.18 3.29
N ASN A 63 3.72 28.97 4.28
CA ASN A 63 2.45 29.71 4.25
C ASN A 63 2.55 31.05 3.49
N SER A 64 3.74 31.40 3.01
CA SER A 64 3.91 32.41 1.98
C SER A 64 3.13 32.00 0.71
N GLU A 65 2.58 32.97 -0.04
CA GLU A 65 1.70 32.72 -1.20
C GLU A 65 2.29 31.70 -2.20
N ASP A 66 3.60 31.63 -2.30
CA ASP A 66 4.33 30.73 -3.19
C ASP A 66 4.39 29.27 -2.69
N GLY A 67 4.39 29.03 -1.37
CA GLY A 67 4.43 27.68 -0.80
C GLY A 67 3.09 26.95 -0.91
N SER A 68 1.97 27.67 -0.77
CA SER A 68 0.62 27.12 -0.95
C SER A 68 0.34 26.67 -2.40
N LYS A 69 0.84 27.43 -3.38
CA LYS A 69 0.78 27.09 -4.82
C LYS A 69 1.55 25.80 -5.11
N GLN A 70 2.75 25.64 -4.56
CA GLN A 70 3.57 24.44 -4.76
C GLN A 70 2.95 23.16 -4.15
N ILE A 71 2.29 23.27 -2.99
CA ILE A 71 1.58 22.13 -2.38
C ILE A 71 0.38 21.71 -3.23
N SER A 72 -0.35 22.69 -3.77
CA SER A 72 -1.49 22.47 -4.68
C SER A 72 -1.05 21.77 -5.99
N GLU A 73 0.06 22.22 -6.59
CA GLU A 73 0.64 21.62 -7.79
C GLU A 73 1.07 20.17 -7.57
N LYS A 74 1.77 19.88 -6.46
CA LYS A 74 2.19 18.52 -6.11
C LYS A 74 1.00 17.58 -5.89
N LYS A 75 -0.11 18.07 -5.33
CA LYS A 75 -1.36 17.29 -5.20
C LYS A 75 -2.00 17.03 -6.58
N LYS A 76 -1.97 18.00 -7.49
CA LYS A 76 -2.46 17.85 -8.86
C LYS A 76 -1.63 16.81 -9.64
N GLU A 77 -0.30 16.86 -9.55
CA GLU A 77 0.60 15.88 -10.19
C GLU A 77 0.37 14.46 -9.68
N LYS A 78 0.30 14.25 -8.35
CA LYS A 78 -0.01 12.94 -7.78
C LYS A 78 -1.35 12.39 -8.27
N ARG A 79 -2.35 13.26 -8.45
CA ARG A 79 -3.67 12.88 -8.96
C ARG A 79 -3.63 12.51 -10.45
N LYS A 80 -2.82 13.20 -11.27
CA LYS A 80 -2.59 12.86 -12.68
C LYS A 80 -1.97 11.47 -12.81
N ILE A 81 -0.86 11.21 -12.12
CA ILE A 81 -0.17 9.90 -12.13
C ILE A 81 -1.10 8.77 -11.69
N LEU A 82 -1.94 9.01 -10.68
CA LEU A 82 -2.90 8.02 -10.21
C LEU A 82 -3.98 7.73 -11.27
N ASN A 83 -4.47 8.76 -11.94
CA ASN A 83 -5.46 8.61 -13.00
C ASN A 83 -4.88 7.86 -14.21
N GLU A 84 -3.66 8.19 -14.65
CA GLU A 84 -2.93 7.47 -15.70
C GLU A 84 -2.80 5.98 -15.38
N ARG A 85 -2.35 5.64 -14.16
CA ARG A 85 -2.29 4.24 -13.70
C ARG A 85 -3.65 3.54 -13.68
N LYS A 86 -4.73 4.25 -13.39
CA LYS A 86 -6.10 3.69 -13.44
C LYS A 86 -6.52 3.44 -14.89
N GLU A 87 -6.19 4.34 -15.80
CA GLU A 87 -6.49 4.19 -17.22
C GLU A 87 -5.72 3.03 -17.85
N GLU A 88 -4.43 2.90 -17.56
CA GLU A 88 -3.61 1.75 -17.96
C GLU A 88 -4.20 0.43 -17.47
N LYS A 89 -4.59 0.37 -16.18
CA LYS A 89 -5.27 -0.81 -15.62
C LYS A 89 -6.61 -1.09 -16.27
N LYS A 90 -7.35 -0.06 -16.71
CA LYS A 90 -8.60 -0.23 -17.44
C LYS A 90 -8.35 -0.76 -18.85
N LYS A 91 -7.31 -0.26 -19.54
CA LYS A 91 -6.90 -0.73 -20.86
C LYS A 91 -6.49 -2.21 -20.82
N LEU A 92 -5.70 -2.63 -19.83
CA LEU A 92 -5.35 -4.06 -19.63
C LEU A 92 -6.56 -4.95 -19.30
N LYS A 93 -7.62 -4.39 -18.74
CA LYS A 93 -8.84 -5.13 -18.39
C LYS A 93 -9.88 -5.15 -19.51
N ARG A 94 -9.69 -4.40 -20.59
CA ARG A 94 -10.50 -4.57 -21.78
C ARG A 94 -10.11 -5.92 -22.35
N VAL A 95 -10.96 -6.91 -22.10
CA VAL A 95 -10.87 -8.24 -22.66
C VAL A 95 -10.81 -8.08 -24.17
N ASP A 96 -9.84 -8.73 -24.83
CA ASP A 96 -9.76 -8.71 -26.29
C ASP A 96 -11.09 -9.24 -26.84
N PRO A 97 -11.80 -8.48 -27.71
CA PRO A 97 -13.08 -8.92 -28.26
C PRO A 97 -12.95 -10.23 -29.05
N GLU A 98 -11.73 -10.54 -29.52
CA GLU A 98 -11.38 -11.78 -30.21
C GLU A 98 -11.38 -13.02 -29.27
N PHE A 99 -11.17 -12.83 -27.96
CA PHE A 99 -11.20 -13.90 -26.97
C PHE A 99 -12.62 -14.20 -26.46
N GLU A 100 -13.55 -13.24 -26.61
CA GLU A 100 -14.98 -13.47 -26.31
C GLU A 100 -15.67 -14.30 -27.40
N LEU A 101 -15.24 -14.16 -28.66
CA LEU A 101 -15.78 -14.92 -29.80
C LEU A 101 -15.40 -16.40 -29.79
N LYS A 102 -14.39 -16.82 -29.02
CA LYS A 102 -13.90 -18.21 -28.92
C LYS A 102 -14.36 -18.94 -27.66
N LYS A 103 -15.42 -18.48 -27.00
CA LYS A 103 -16.03 -19.23 -25.90
C LYS A 103 -16.97 -20.28 -26.48
N GLU A 104 -16.46 -21.50 -26.71
CA GLU A 104 -17.31 -22.65 -26.97
C GLU A 104 -18.20 -22.90 -25.74
N VAL A 105 -19.52 -22.73 -25.92
CA VAL A 105 -20.50 -23.05 -24.88
C VAL A 105 -20.74 -24.55 -24.92
N VAL A 106 -19.96 -25.30 -24.14
CA VAL A 106 -20.16 -26.75 -24.00
C VAL A 106 -21.34 -26.99 -23.05
N PRO A 107 -22.43 -27.64 -23.49
CA PRO A 107 -23.59 -27.92 -22.64
C PRO A 107 -23.21 -28.85 -21.48
N PHE A 108 -23.83 -28.61 -20.33
CA PHE A 108 -23.63 -29.43 -19.14
C PHE A 108 -24.00 -30.89 -19.43
N GLY A 109 -23.01 -31.80 -19.32
CA GLY A 109 -23.15 -33.22 -19.65
C GLY A 109 -22.32 -33.67 -20.86
N GLN A 110 -21.84 -32.76 -21.71
CA GLN A 110 -20.77 -33.07 -22.67
C GLN A 110 -19.42 -33.02 -21.96
N VAL A 111 -18.78 -34.18 -21.82
CA VAL A 111 -17.40 -34.26 -21.37
C VAL A 111 -16.53 -33.76 -22.51
N ALA A 112 -15.97 -32.56 -22.39
CA ALA A 112 -14.80 -32.19 -23.18
C ALA A 112 -13.78 -33.33 -23.02
N SER A 113 -13.40 -33.99 -24.11
CA SER A 113 -12.49 -35.13 -24.08
C SER A 113 -11.35 -34.81 -23.13
N ALA A 114 -11.20 -35.60 -22.06
CA ALA A 114 -10.14 -35.35 -21.10
C ALA A 114 -8.82 -35.22 -21.88
N PRO A 115 -8.02 -34.17 -21.64
CA PRO A 115 -6.78 -33.98 -22.38
C PRO A 115 -5.94 -35.25 -22.24
N PRO A 116 -5.24 -35.69 -23.30
CA PRO A 116 -4.51 -36.94 -23.27
C PRO A 116 -3.49 -36.92 -22.12
N ILE A 117 -3.67 -37.84 -21.17
CA ILE A 117 -2.74 -38.00 -20.05
C ILE A 117 -1.50 -38.70 -20.60
N LEU A 118 -0.40 -37.98 -20.70
CA LEU A 118 0.90 -38.54 -21.06
C LEU A 118 1.38 -39.49 -19.95
N LYS A 119 1.02 -40.77 -20.06
CA LYS A 119 1.46 -41.85 -19.14
C LYS A 119 2.86 -42.39 -19.46
N ALA A 120 3.53 -41.81 -20.45
CA ALA A 120 4.85 -42.26 -20.89
C ALA A 120 5.89 -41.98 -19.80
N LYS A 121 6.40 -43.04 -19.15
CA LYS A 121 7.61 -42.96 -18.33
C LYS A 121 8.80 -42.70 -19.25
N LEU A 122 9.47 -41.56 -19.08
CA LEU A 122 10.73 -41.28 -19.77
C LEU A 122 11.77 -42.32 -19.35
N ARG A 123 12.41 -42.99 -20.32
CA ARG A 123 13.36 -44.12 -20.11
C ARG A 123 14.52 -43.82 -19.15
N LYS A 124 14.83 -42.55 -18.86
CA LYS A 124 15.92 -42.11 -17.97
C LYS A 124 15.46 -41.13 -16.88
N ALA A 125 14.15 -41.00 -16.64
CA ALA A 125 13.70 -40.13 -15.55
C ALA A 125 13.98 -40.80 -14.19
N PRO A 126 14.61 -40.09 -13.24
CA PRO A 126 14.79 -40.61 -11.89
C PRO A 126 13.42 -40.82 -11.24
N GLU A 127 13.24 -41.96 -10.57
CA GLU A 127 12.03 -42.20 -9.77
C GLU A 127 12.06 -41.28 -8.55
N PHE A 128 11.32 -40.17 -8.62
CA PHE A 128 11.14 -39.31 -7.46
C PHE A 128 10.33 -40.08 -6.42
N ALA A 129 10.90 -40.28 -5.23
CA ALA A 129 10.19 -40.82 -4.09
C ALA A 129 8.89 -40.01 -3.87
N LYS A 130 7.76 -40.70 -3.63
CA LYS A 130 6.47 -40.06 -3.32
C LYS A 130 6.73 -38.99 -2.27
N ALA A 131 6.43 -37.73 -2.60
CA ALA A 131 6.61 -36.63 -1.67
C ALA A 131 5.88 -36.99 -0.36
N GLY A 132 6.63 -37.07 0.74
CA GLY A 132 6.06 -37.33 2.06
C GLY A 132 4.96 -36.32 2.38
N LYS A 133 4.09 -36.64 3.35
CA LYS A 133 3.03 -35.71 3.80
C LYS A 133 3.66 -34.37 4.19
N ARG A 134 3.56 -33.37 3.31
CA ARG A 134 4.06 -32.01 3.53
C ARG A 134 3.22 -31.39 4.66
N GLN A 135 3.74 -31.45 5.88
CA GLN A 135 3.18 -30.72 7.01
C GLN A 135 3.79 -29.32 7.01
N LEU A 136 2.93 -28.30 7.11
CA LEU A 136 3.38 -26.92 7.25
C LEU A 136 4.13 -26.80 8.58
N PHE A 137 5.35 -26.24 8.54
CA PHE A 137 6.21 -26.10 9.74
C PHE A 137 5.49 -25.41 10.91
N LEU A 138 4.57 -24.49 10.58
CA LEU A 138 3.82 -23.69 11.55
C LEU A 138 2.60 -24.42 12.15
N LYS A 139 2.19 -25.59 11.64
CA LYS A 139 1.05 -26.35 12.20
C LYS A 139 1.30 -26.81 13.63
N ASN A 140 2.57 -27.05 13.98
CA ASN A 140 2.96 -27.52 15.32
C ASN A 140 3.25 -26.38 16.29
N MET A 141 3.29 -25.13 15.80
CA MET A 141 3.61 -23.94 16.61
C MET A 141 2.41 -23.05 16.88
N LEU A 142 1.29 -23.28 16.20
CA LEU A 142 0.05 -22.56 16.43
C LEU A 142 -0.88 -23.43 17.28
N PRO A 143 -1.45 -22.91 18.39
CA PRO A 143 -2.50 -23.63 19.09
C PRO A 143 -3.67 -23.82 18.13
N SER A 144 -4.16 -25.05 17.99
CA SER A 144 -5.30 -25.41 17.15
C SER A 144 -6.56 -24.69 17.67
N LYS A 145 -6.78 -23.47 17.19
CA LYS A 145 -8.05 -22.78 17.37
C LYS A 145 -9.02 -23.39 16.39
N GLU A 146 -10.06 -24.01 16.93
CA GLU A 146 -11.24 -24.44 16.20
C GLU A 146 -11.71 -23.32 15.26
N GLU A 147 -11.87 -23.66 13.99
CA GLU A 147 -12.31 -22.73 12.95
C GLU A 147 -13.80 -22.40 13.17
N THR A 148 -14.09 -21.40 13.99
CA THR A 148 -15.38 -20.68 13.89
C THR A 148 -15.24 -19.66 12.77
N SER A 149 -15.57 -20.09 11.55
CA SER A 149 -15.65 -19.25 10.37
C SER A 149 -16.92 -18.39 10.39
N GLU A 150 -16.93 -17.34 11.20
CA GLU A 150 -17.84 -16.22 10.98
C GLU A 150 -17.03 -14.97 10.68
N ARG A 151 -17.27 -14.42 9.49
CA ARG A 151 -16.61 -13.23 8.96
C ARG A 151 -17.07 -12.01 9.78
N GLN A 152 -16.46 -11.80 10.94
CA GLN A 152 -16.74 -10.64 11.78
C GLN A 152 -16.30 -9.37 11.05
N VAL A 153 -17.28 -8.57 10.63
CA VAL A 153 -17.09 -7.19 10.21
C VAL A 153 -16.42 -6.46 11.38
N ARG A 154 -15.12 -6.17 11.25
CA ARG A 154 -14.34 -5.57 12.33
C ARG A 154 -14.94 -4.18 12.65
N PRO A 155 -15.42 -3.92 13.88
CA PRO A 155 -15.86 -2.58 14.26
C PRO A 155 -14.64 -1.65 14.31
N LEU A 156 -14.80 -0.47 13.71
CA LEU A 156 -13.74 0.49 13.36
C LEU A 156 -13.11 1.23 14.57
N ALA A 157 -13.41 0.83 15.82
CA ALA A 157 -12.83 1.47 17.00
C ALA A 157 -12.42 0.44 18.04
N THR A 158 -11.12 0.41 18.36
CA THR A 158 -10.53 -0.41 19.43
C THR A 158 -11.20 -0.17 20.79
N LYS A 159 -11.76 1.02 21.01
CA LYS A 159 -12.47 1.42 22.25
C LYS A 159 -13.85 0.77 22.44
N LEU A 160 -14.50 0.30 21.38
CA LEU A 160 -15.82 -0.35 21.46
C LEU A 160 -15.76 -1.83 21.83
N LYS A 161 -14.55 -2.42 21.91
CA LYS A 161 -14.37 -3.85 22.16
C LYS A 161 -14.66 -4.27 23.62
N HIS A 162 -14.57 -3.34 24.57
CA HIS A 162 -14.69 -3.61 26.00
C HIS A 162 -15.99 -3.06 26.62
N MET A 163 -16.94 -2.60 25.80
CA MET A 163 -18.21 -2.01 26.28
C MET A 163 -19.32 -3.05 26.35
N LEU A 164 -20.27 -2.87 27.28
CA LEU A 164 -21.50 -3.66 27.33
C LEU A 164 -22.29 -3.57 26.02
N PRO A 165 -22.97 -4.66 25.59
CA PRO A 165 -23.71 -4.71 24.32
C PRO A 165 -24.75 -3.60 24.16
N ASP A 166 -25.46 -3.25 25.22
CA ASP A 166 -26.54 -2.25 25.15
C ASP A 166 -25.99 -0.85 24.92
N LYS A 167 -24.94 -0.48 25.64
CA LYS A 167 -24.25 0.80 25.46
C LYS A 167 -23.61 0.93 24.08
N LYS A 168 -23.20 -0.20 23.49
CA LYS A 168 -22.71 -0.23 22.10
C LYS A 168 -23.84 0.06 21.10
N LYS A 169 -25.03 -0.53 21.30
CA LYS A 169 -26.21 -0.27 20.45
C LYS A 169 -26.63 1.20 20.51
N GLU A 170 -26.66 1.79 21.71
CA GLU A 170 -26.97 3.21 21.91
C GLU A 170 -26.02 4.12 21.09
N LEU A 171 -24.71 3.92 21.23
CA LEU A 171 -23.70 4.70 20.51
C LEU A 171 -23.77 4.52 18.98
N GLU A 172 -24.09 3.31 18.51
CA GLU A 172 -24.30 3.06 17.09
C GLU A 172 -25.54 3.80 16.55
N ASN A 173 -26.64 3.83 17.33
CA ASN A 173 -27.85 4.57 16.98
C ASN A 173 -27.61 6.08 16.93
N GLU A 174 -26.90 6.64 17.92
CA GLU A 174 -26.49 8.05 17.94
C GLU A 174 -25.64 8.40 16.71
N ARG A 175 -24.66 7.56 16.39
CA ARG A 175 -23.82 7.73 15.21
C ARG A 175 -24.65 7.77 13.93
N LEU A 176 -25.60 6.84 13.77
CA LEU A 176 -26.47 6.80 12.59
C LEU A 176 -27.31 8.08 12.47
N ARG A 177 -27.88 8.55 13.58
CA ARG A 177 -28.66 9.80 13.65
C ARG A 177 -27.84 11.02 13.22
N VAL A 178 -26.61 11.16 13.74
CA VAL A 178 -25.71 12.26 13.38
C VAL A 178 -25.30 12.21 11.91
N VAL A 179 -24.97 11.02 11.40
CA VAL A 179 -24.60 10.83 9.99
C VAL A 179 -25.75 11.20 9.06
N GLN A 180 -26.98 10.78 9.38
CA GLN A 180 -28.16 11.14 8.61
C GLN A 180 -28.40 12.65 8.61
N LEU A 181 -28.35 13.29 9.79
CA LEU A 181 -28.52 14.74 9.91
C LEU A 181 -27.46 15.49 9.09
N TYR A 182 -26.20 15.09 9.19
CA TYR A 182 -25.10 15.66 8.43
C TYR A 182 -25.32 15.54 6.92
N ARG A 183 -25.78 14.36 6.44
CA ARG A 183 -26.11 14.15 5.02
C ARG A 183 -27.24 15.09 4.56
N MET A 184 -28.30 15.23 5.37
CA MET A 184 -29.39 16.15 5.07
C MET A 184 -28.91 17.61 5.01
N MET A 185 -28.12 18.06 5.99
CA MET A 185 -27.55 19.41 6.00
C MET A 185 -26.63 19.67 4.80
N LYS A 186 -25.80 18.67 4.44
CA LYS A 186 -24.91 18.77 3.29
C LYS A 186 -25.69 18.88 1.98
N ASN A 187 -26.75 18.08 1.82
CA ASN A 187 -27.62 18.12 0.64
C ASN A 187 -28.35 19.46 0.55
N LYS A 188 -28.81 20.03 1.68
CA LYS A 188 -29.41 21.38 1.73
C LYS A 188 -28.41 22.49 1.39
N LYS A 189 -27.13 22.35 1.74
CA LYS A 189 -26.06 23.32 1.39
C LYS A 189 -25.61 23.25 -0.07
N ALA A 190 -25.88 22.13 -0.74
CA ALA A 190 -25.49 21.90 -2.13
C ALA A 190 -26.61 22.23 -3.13
N SER A 191 -27.83 22.40 -2.63
CA SER A 191 -28.96 23.00 -3.36
C SER A 191 -28.98 24.51 -3.19
#